data_AF-A0A1E3YJQ2-F1
#
_entry.id   AF-A0A1E3YJQ2-F1
#
_cell.length_a   1.000
_cell.length_b   1.000
_cell.length_c   1.000
_cell.angle_alpha   90.00
_cell.angle_beta   90.00
_cell.angle_gamma   90.00
#
_symmetry.space_group_name_H-M   'P 1'
#
loop_
_entity.id
_entity.type
_entity.pdbx_description
1 polymer ?
#
loop_
_entity_poly.entity_id
_entity_poly.type
_entity_poly.pdbx_seq_one_letter_code
_entity_poly.pdbx_strand_id
1 'polypeptide(L)'
;MLLGMTREQLAERASLSVSTVERLENSAPGSEDEAGVLAGVRAVLEDAGVTFIDERTTSAAGGFGVRLSVPDSQSLDTDDAETVQYPEMAKNGPFGAGG
;
A
#
# COMPACT_ATOMS: atom_id res chain seq x y z
N MET A 1 7.53 -15.38 -0.12
CA MET A 1 7.80 -14.24 0.77
C MET A 1 6.90 -13.10 0.32
N LEU A 2 6.02 -12.62 1.21
CA LEU A 2 5.08 -11.52 0.94
C LEU A 2 5.68 -10.24 1.52
N LEU A 3 6.05 -9.28 0.66
CA LEU A 3 6.61 -7.98 1.09
C LEU A 3 7.84 -8.07 2.02
N GLY A 4 8.62 -9.16 1.91
CA GLY A 4 9.76 -9.41 2.80
C GLY A 4 9.39 -9.93 4.20
N MET A 5 8.10 -10.16 4.49
CA MET A 5 7.65 -10.80 5.73
C MET A 5 7.68 -12.33 5.62
N THR A 6 8.06 -12.97 6.73
CA THR A 6 7.86 -14.40 6.95
C THR A 6 6.43 -14.69 7.41
N ARG A 7 6.01 -15.96 7.42
CA ARG A 7 4.68 -16.36 7.90
C ARG A 7 4.50 -16.08 9.38
N GLU A 8 5.56 -16.27 10.16
CA GLU A 8 5.58 -16.02 11.59
C GLU A 8 5.35 -14.52 11.87
N GLN A 9 6.01 -13.65 11.10
CA GLN A 9 5.82 -12.20 11.22
C GLN A 9 4.40 -11.77 10.82
N LEU A 10 3.83 -12.37 9.77
CA LEU A 10 2.45 -12.10 9.38
C LEU A 10 1.47 -12.58 10.45
N ALA A 11 1.67 -13.78 10.99
CA ALA A 11 0.84 -14.37 12.03
C ALA A 11 0.86 -13.51 13.30
N GLU A 12 2.05 -13.08 13.74
CA GLU A 12 2.21 -12.18 14.89
C GLU A 12 1.46 -10.86 14.69
N ARG A 13 1.68 -10.18 13.57
CA ARG A 13 1.03 -8.88 13.27
C ARG A 13 -0.49 -9.00 13.13
N ALA A 14 -0.97 -10.10 12.57
CA ALA A 14 -2.41 -10.34 12.39
C ALA A 14 -3.08 -10.92 13.65
N SER A 15 -2.33 -11.18 14.73
CA SER A 15 -2.80 -11.90 15.92
C SER A 15 -3.42 -13.27 15.59
N LEU A 16 -2.79 -13.98 14.65
CA LEU A 16 -3.19 -15.31 14.18
C LEU A 16 -2.15 -16.36 14.57
N SER A 17 -2.54 -17.63 14.49
CA SER A 17 -1.58 -18.72 14.57
C SER A 17 -0.91 -18.96 13.21
N VAL A 18 0.33 -19.46 13.21
CA VAL A 18 1.04 -19.82 11.97
C VAL A 18 0.25 -20.84 11.15
N SER A 19 -0.39 -21.81 11.80
CA SER A 19 -1.22 -22.81 11.11
C SER A 19 -2.50 -22.21 10.50
N THR A 20 -3.04 -21.13 11.08
CA THR A 20 -4.12 -20.35 10.45
C THR A 20 -3.64 -19.68 9.17
N VAL A 21 -2.45 -19.08 9.18
CA VAL A 21 -1.85 -18.47 7.99
C VAL A 21 -1.54 -19.51 6.92
N GLU A 22 -0.96 -20.65 7.29
CA GLU A 22 -0.73 -21.76 6.36
C GLU A 22 -2.03 -22.29 5.75
N ARG A 23 -3.09 -22.40 6.54
CA ARG A 23 -4.41 -22.75 6.01
C ARG A 23 -4.86 -21.73 4.97
N LEU A 24 -4.86 -20.44 5.28
CA LEU A 24 -5.27 -19.38 4.32
C LEU A 24 -4.49 -19.42 3.01
N GLU A 25 -3.18 -19.70 3.06
CA GLU A 25 -2.35 -19.82 1.86
C GLU A 25 -2.67 -21.05 1.00
N ASN A 26 -3.23 -22.11 1.61
CA ASN A 26 -3.57 -23.36 0.93
C ASN A 26 -5.08 -23.53 0.67
N SER A 27 -5.92 -22.71 1.28
CA SER A 27 -7.38 -22.74 1.15
C SER A 27 -7.82 -22.30 -0.26
N ALA A 28 -8.86 -22.96 -0.78
CA ALA A 28 -9.56 -22.46 -1.96
C ALA A 28 -10.44 -21.24 -1.59
N PRO A 29 -10.59 -20.26 -2.48
CA PRO A 29 -11.41 -19.09 -2.20
C PRO A 29 -12.86 -19.46 -1.90
N GLY A 30 -13.46 -18.85 -0.87
CA GLY A 30 -14.90 -18.91 -0.62
C GLY A 30 -15.37 -19.64 0.64
N SER A 31 -14.50 -19.90 1.62
CA SER A 31 -14.96 -20.40 2.93
C SER A 31 -15.41 -19.23 3.83
N GLU A 32 -16.66 -19.27 4.32
CA GLU A 32 -17.25 -18.22 5.17
C GLU A 32 -16.51 -18.03 6.50
N ASP A 33 -15.89 -19.10 7.03
CA ASP A 33 -15.09 -19.09 8.26
C ASP A 33 -13.80 -18.26 8.17
N GLU A 34 -13.41 -17.80 6.98
CA GLU A 34 -12.17 -17.05 6.77
C GLU A 34 -12.38 -15.54 6.68
N ALA A 35 -13.61 -15.02 6.57
CA ALA A 35 -13.85 -13.60 6.29
C ALA A 35 -13.25 -12.66 7.36
N GLY A 36 -13.44 -12.97 8.65
CA GLY A 36 -12.85 -12.19 9.75
C GLY A 36 -11.32 -12.28 9.81
N VAL A 37 -10.78 -13.45 9.47
CA VAL A 37 -9.34 -13.71 9.43
C VAL A 37 -8.70 -12.95 8.26
N LEU A 38 -9.33 -12.97 7.09
CA LEU A 38 -8.95 -12.22 5.89
C LEU A 38 -8.94 -10.72 6.14
N ALA A 39 -9.91 -10.19 6.90
CA ALA A 39 -9.93 -8.78 7.27
C ALA A 39 -8.70 -8.36 8.09
N GLY A 40 -8.28 -9.19 9.05
CA GLY A 40 -7.06 -8.95 9.85
C GLY A 40 -5.79 -9.00 8.99
N VAL A 41 -5.68 -9.99 8.11
CA VAL A 41 -4.55 -10.09 7.17
C VAL A 41 -4.51 -8.90 6.21
N ARG A 42 -5.67 -8.46 5.69
CA ARG A 42 -5.78 -7.28 4.81
C ARG A 42 -5.23 -6.03 5.50
N ALA A 43 -5.61 -5.78 6.75
CA ALA A 43 -5.16 -4.62 7.52
C ALA A 43 -3.63 -4.62 7.72
N VAL A 44 -3.03 -5.78 8.02
CA VAL A 44 -1.57 -5.90 8.17
C VAL A 44 -0.84 -5.64 6.85
N LEU A 45 -1.40 -6.11 5.73
CA LEU A 45 -0.82 -5.83 4.42
C LEU A 45 -0.96 -4.35 4.05
N GLU A 46 -2.08 -3.72 4.41
CA GLU A 46 -2.28 -2.28 4.21
C GLU A 46 -1.24 -1.44 4.99
N ASP A 47 -1.03 -1.75 6.27
CA ASP A 47 0.02 -1.13 7.10
C ASP A 47 1.44 -1.36 6.55
N ALA A 48 1.67 -2.53 5.95
CA ALA A 48 2.93 -2.86 5.30
C ALA A 48 3.13 -2.18 3.92
N GLY A 49 2.19 -1.33 3.48
CA GLY A 49 2.28 -0.59 2.23
C GLY A 49 1.61 -1.29 1.04
N VAL A 50 0.54 -2.07 1.26
CA VAL A 50 -0.32 -2.56 0.17
C VAL A 50 -1.59 -1.73 0.10
N THR A 51 -2.06 -1.44 -1.11
CA THR A 51 -3.38 -0.88 -1.31
C THR A 51 -4.19 -1.83 -2.16
N PHE A 52 -5.34 -2.27 -1.63
CA PHE A 52 -6.30 -3.08 -2.37
C PHE A 52 -7.16 -2.18 -3.26
N ILE A 53 -7.35 -2.58 -4.50
CA ILE A 53 -8.17 -1.88 -5.49
C ILE A 53 -9.41 -2.72 -5.72
N ASP A 54 -10.53 -2.25 -5.18
CA ASP A 54 -11.81 -2.96 -5.28
C ASP A 54 -12.41 -2.89 -6.69
N GLU A 55 -13.35 -3.81 -6.95
CA GLU A 55 -14.15 -3.78 -8.16
C GLU A 55 -14.84 -2.41 -8.29
N ARG A 56 -14.75 -1.79 -9.48
CA ARG A 56 -15.31 -0.47 -9.80
C ARG A 56 -14.57 0.73 -9.18
N THR A 57 -13.43 0.52 -8.53
CA THR A 57 -12.53 1.62 -8.18
C THR A 57 -11.72 2.07 -9.40
N THR A 58 -11.62 3.37 -9.63
CA THR A 58 -10.83 3.91 -10.74
C THR A 58 -9.34 3.68 -10.45
N SER A 59 -8.70 2.84 -11.27
CA SER A 59 -7.26 2.60 -11.25
C SER A 59 -6.65 3.16 -12.53
N ALA A 60 -5.47 3.78 -12.43
CA ALA A 60 -4.75 4.31 -13.59
C ALA A 60 -4.40 3.22 -14.62
N ALA A 61 -4.18 1.98 -14.17
CA ALA A 61 -3.97 0.81 -15.03
C ALA A 61 -5.28 0.08 -15.40
N GLY A 62 -6.41 0.46 -14.77
CA GLY A 62 -7.70 -0.22 -14.88
C GLY A 62 -7.79 -1.51 -14.06
N GLY A 63 -9.02 -1.92 -13.72
CA GLY A 63 -9.32 -3.21 -13.09
C GLY A 63 -9.09 -3.28 -11.56
N PHE A 64 -9.60 -4.36 -10.98
CA PHE A 64 -9.37 -4.74 -9.58
C PHE A 64 -7.95 -5.29 -9.40
N GLY A 65 -7.37 -5.15 -8.21
CA GLY A 65 -6.00 -5.63 -7.98
C GLY A 65 -5.36 -5.11 -6.69
N VAL A 66 -4.03 -5.12 -6.68
CA VAL A 66 -3.21 -4.62 -5.56
C VAL A 66 -2.15 -3.65 -6.06
N ARG A 67 -1.83 -2.65 -5.27
CA ARG A 67 -0.75 -1.69 -5.51
C ARG A 67 0.22 -1.69 -4.34
N LEU A 68 1.51 -1.57 -4.63
CA LEU A 68 2.53 -1.30 -3.62
C LEU A 68 2.62 0.22 -3.39
N SER A 69 2.56 0.59 -2.13
CA SER A 69 2.56 1.96 -1.62
C SER A 69 3.70 2.09 -0.61
N VAL A 70 4.10 3.32 -0.30
CA VAL A 70 5.05 3.58 0.79
C VAL A 70 4.34 3.22 2.10
N PRO A 71 4.95 2.43 3.01
CA PRO A 71 4.36 2.14 4.30
C PRO A 71 4.06 3.43 5.06
N ASP A 72 2.94 3.52 5.80
CA ASP A 72 2.59 4.73 6.57
C ASP A 72 3.66 5.08 7.62
N SER A 73 4.44 4.09 8.06
CA SER A 73 5.58 4.27 8.97
C SER A 73 6.83 4.90 8.32
N GLN A 74 6.86 5.01 6.98
CA GLN A 74 7.90 5.71 6.25
C GLN A 74 7.34 7.04 5.76
N SER A 75 7.36 8.06 6.63
CA SER A 75 7.32 9.44 6.15
C SER A 75 8.57 9.64 5.29
N LEU A 76 8.38 9.72 3.97
CA LEU A 76 9.43 10.22 3.10
C LEU A 76 9.71 11.65 3.57
N ASP A 77 10.88 11.86 4.17
CA ASP A 77 11.47 13.18 4.36
C ASP A 77 11.69 13.76 2.96
N THR A 78 10.62 14.28 2.39
CA THR A 78 10.67 15.03 1.15
C THR A 78 11.15 16.40 1.58
N ASP A 79 12.44 16.64 1.40
CA ASP A 79 12.99 17.97 1.57
C ASP A 79 12.35 18.88 0.51
N ASP A 80 11.33 19.62 0.93
CA ASP A 80 10.56 20.54 0.09
C ASP A 80 11.47 21.60 -0.57
N ALA A 81 12.72 21.79 -0.09
CA ALA A 81 13.68 22.72 -0.68
C ALA A 81 14.30 22.24 -2.00
N GLU A 82 14.26 20.94 -2.33
CA GLU A 82 14.80 20.39 -3.59
C GLU A 82 13.76 20.23 -4.71
N THR A 83 12.47 20.50 -4.44
CA THR A 83 11.41 20.34 -5.45
C THR A 83 11.35 21.50 -6.46
N VAL A 84 12.12 22.56 -6.25
CA VAL A 84 12.23 23.64 -7.23
C VAL A 84 13.28 23.25 -8.27
N GLN A 85 12.86 22.73 -9.42
CA GLN A 85 13.78 22.35 -10.50
C GLN A 85 14.62 23.52 -11.03
N TYR A 86 14.20 24.77 -10.84
CA TYR A 86 14.94 25.97 -11.28
C TYR A 86 14.77 27.14 -10.29
N PRO A 87 15.45 27.12 -9.13
CA PRO A 87 15.33 28.19 -8.13
C PRO A 87 15.85 29.54 -8.65
N GLU A 88 16.71 29.50 -9.66
CA GLU A 88 17.21 30.66 -10.40
C GLU A 88 16.14 31.42 -11.19
N MET A 89 15.05 30.76 -11.60
CA MET A 89 13.93 31.40 -12.31
C MET A 89 13.01 32.18 -11.37
N ALA A 90 13.00 31.88 -10.06
CA ALA A 90 12.15 32.55 -9.08
C ALA A 90 12.64 33.97 -8.73
N LYS A 91 13.91 34.29 -9.00
CA LYS A 91 14.50 35.58 -8.62
C LYS A 91 14.39 36.66 -9.69
N ASN A 92 14.02 36.31 -10.92
CA ASN A 92 13.93 37.24 -12.05
C ASN A 92 12.62 37.05 -12.83
N GLY A 93 11.47 37.26 -12.19
CA GLY A 93 10.21 37.43 -12.91
C GLY A 93 10.27 38.69 -13.77
N PRO A 94 10.03 38.58 -15.08
CA PRO A 94 8.80 39.16 -15.60
C PRO A 94 8.12 38.25 -16.66
N PHE A 95 6.94 38.66 -17.15
CA PHE A 95 6.11 38.10 -18.25
C PHE A 95 5.46 36.71 -18.04
N GLY A 96 4.16 36.49 -18.26
CA GLY A 96 3.10 37.33 -18.82
C GLY A 96 1.71 36.65 -18.68
N ALA A 97 0.67 37.45 -18.81
CA ALA A 97 -0.73 37.02 -18.80
C ALA A 97 -1.12 36.31 -20.11
N GLY A 98 -2.03 35.35 -20.00
CA GLY A 98 -2.79 34.72 -21.09
C GLY A 98 -3.22 33.32 -20.66
N GLY A 99 -4.47 32.89 -20.72
CA GLY A 99 -5.75 33.46 -21.17
C GLY A 99 -6.80 32.38 -20.92
#